data_AF-A0A382XPX5-F1
#
_entry.id   AF-A0A382XPX5-F1
#
_cell.length_a   1.000
_cell.length_b   1.000
_cell.length_c   1.000
_cell.angle_alpha   90.00
_cell.angle_beta   90.00
_cell.angle_gamma   90.00
#
_symmetry.space_group_name_H-M   'P 1'
#
loop_
_entity.id
_entity.type
_entity.pdbx_description
1 polymer ?
#
loop_
_entity_poly.entity_id
_entity_poly.type
_entity_poly.pdbx_seq_one_letter_code
_entity_poly.pdbx_strand_id
1 'polypeptide(L)'
;MNTTSEKFDSARDEYITGYDDEDRRIFPTLALVAKEFEISLSTLRKKAANEGWYKKRKTFQHSREEFVIRKKFKGKYSKLAQVSRNTLVFVEHFQTEINKELERSQKGEIKHSIDDLARLINCAQKVQRLTQDAYNTLDNLENPLLTFEE
;
A
#
# COMPACT_ATOMS: atom_id res chain seq x y z
N MET A 1 -38.11 18.44 13.24
CA MET A 1 -38.79 18.34 11.94
C MET A 1 -37.72 18.53 10.89
N ASN A 2 -37.28 17.47 10.20
CA ASN A 2 -36.26 17.63 9.16
C ASN A 2 -36.87 18.40 7.99
N THR A 3 -36.21 19.46 7.58
CA THR A 3 -36.67 20.27 6.45
C THR A 3 -36.50 19.49 5.15
N THR A 4 -37.31 19.81 4.14
CA THR A 4 -37.20 19.19 2.80
C THR A 4 -35.80 19.34 2.20
N SER A 5 -35.06 20.40 2.56
CA SER A 5 -33.66 20.58 2.13
C SER A 5 -32.74 19.50 2.69
N GLU A 6 -32.81 19.23 3.99
CA GLU A 6 -31.99 18.23 4.66
C GLU A 6 -32.20 16.84 4.06
N LYS A 7 -33.45 16.46 3.75
CA LYS A 7 -33.75 15.20 3.06
C LYS A 7 -33.05 15.10 1.70
N PHE A 8 -32.99 16.18 0.93
CA PHE A 8 -32.28 16.19 -0.36
C PHE A 8 -30.76 16.17 -0.21
N ASP A 9 -30.22 16.83 0.82
CA ASP A 9 -28.79 16.82 1.09
C ASP A 9 -28.33 15.41 1.53
N SER A 10 -29.07 14.75 2.42
CA SER A 10 -28.80 13.35 2.78
C SER A 10 -28.95 12.40 1.59
N ALA A 11 -29.99 12.56 0.77
CA ALA A 11 -30.17 11.77 -0.45
C ALA A 11 -29.01 11.96 -1.45
N ARG A 12 -28.50 13.19 -1.57
CA ARG A 12 -27.32 13.49 -2.39
C ARG A 12 -26.10 12.76 -1.88
N ASP A 13 -25.83 12.90 -0.59
CA ASP A 13 -24.61 12.40 0.02
C ASP A 13 -24.59 10.87 -0.03
N GLU A 14 -25.73 10.20 0.22
CA GLU A 14 -25.83 8.75 0.09
C GLU A 14 -25.69 8.27 -1.36
N TYR A 15 -26.28 8.98 -2.33
CA TYR A 15 -26.11 8.64 -3.75
C TYR A 15 -24.67 8.80 -4.24
N ILE A 16 -23.98 9.87 -3.82
CA ILE A 16 -22.63 10.21 -4.27
C ILE A 16 -21.58 9.36 -3.56
N THR A 17 -21.68 9.24 -2.23
CA THR A 17 -20.66 8.58 -1.41
C THR A 17 -20.95 7.10 -1.14
N GLY A 18 -22.20 6.67 -1.31
CA GLY A 18 -22.66 5.32 -0.99
C GLY A 18 -22.73 5.06 0.52
N TYR A 19 -23.13 3.85 0.90
CA TYR A 19 -23.10 3.37 2.28
C TYR A 19 -22.32 2.06 2.39
N ASP A 20 -21.74 1.79 3.55
CA ASP A 20 -21.03 0.54 3.78
C ASP A 20 -22.06 -0.54 4.16
N ASP A 21 -22.02 -1.67 3.46
CA ASP A 21 -22.82 -2.87 3.73
C ASP A 21 -21.86 -4.05 3.87
N GLU A 22 -21.82 -4.62 5.07
CA GLU A 22 -20.82 -5.60 5.48
C GLU A 22 -19.39 -5.13 5.14
N ASP A 23 -18.73 -5.77 4.17
CA ASP A 23 -17.35 -5.49 3.74
C ASP A 23 -17.27 -4.66 2.45
N ARG A 24 -18.41 -4.19 1.90
CA ARG A 24 -18.45 -3.52 0.59
C ARG A 24 -19.21 -2.21 0.66
N ARG A 25 -18.70 -1.19 -0.03
CA ARG A 25 -19.47 0.04 -0.24
C ARG A 25 -20.43 -0.12 -1.39
N ILE A 26 -21.72 0.04 -1.11
CA ILE A 26 -22.78 0.03 -2.10
C ILE A 26 -23.08 1.46 -2.51
N PHE A 27 -23.20 1.67 -3.81
CA PHE A 27 -23.64 2.96 -4.34
C PHE A 27 -25.07 2.83 -4.91
N PRO A 28 -26.08 3.27 -4.16
CA PRO A 28 -27.48 3.01 -4.50
C PRO A 28 -27.91 3.70 -5.80
N THR A 29 -29.00 3.22 -6.38
CA THR A 29 -29.65 3.90 -7.51
C THR A 29 -30.50 5.05 -6.99
N LEU A 30 -30.79 6.05 -7.84
CA LEU A 30 -31.70 7.14 -7.47
C LEU A 30 -33.09 6.63 -7.05
N ALA A 31 -33.52 5.46 -7.54
CA ALA A 31 -34.81 4.86 -7.14
C ALA A 31 -34.79 4.35 -5.70
N LEU A 32 -33.69 3.73 -5.27
CA LEU A 32 -33.53 3.28 -3.88
C LEU A 32 -33.43 4.47 -2.94
N VAL A 33 -32.62 5.47 -3.29
CA VAL A 33 -32.49 6.72 -2.51
C VAL A 33 -33.84 7.46 -2.42
N ALA A 34 -34.58 7.55 -3.52
CA ALA A 34 -35.91 8.17 -3.52
C ALA A 34 -36.88 7.47 -2.54
N LYS A 35 -36.84 6.13 -2.50
CA LYS A 35 -37.65 5.33 -1.58
C LYS A 35 -37.23 5.55 -0.13
N GLU A 36 -35.93 5.53 0.16
CA GLU A 36 -35.37 5.68 1.50
C GLU A 36 -35.70 7.04 2.12
N PHE A 37 -35.54 8.12 1.36
CA PHE A 37 -35.76 9.48 1.87
C PHE A 37 -37.20 9.98 1.70
N GLU A 38 -38.13 9.13 1.24
CA GLU A 38 -39.53 9.47 0.94
C GLU A 38 -39.66 10.66 -0.03
N ILE A 39 -38.78 10.71 -1.05
CA ILE A 39 -38.75 11.75 -2.07
C ILE A 39 -39.33 11.20 -3.37
N SER A 40 -40.15 11.99 -4.07
CA SER A 40 -40.57 11.63 -5.42
C SER A 40 -39.36 11.46 -6.35
N LEU A 41 -39.26 10.29 -6.99
CA LEU A 41 -38.18 9.95 -7.92
C LEU A 41 -38.04 10.96 -9.07
N SER A 42 -39.15 11.51 -9.57
CA SER A 42 -39.11 12.50 -10.65
C SER A 42 -38.47 13.81 -10.19
N THR A 43 -38.78 14.24 -8.97
CA THR A 43 -38.16 15.42 -8.34
C THR A 43 -36.68 15.19 -8.07
N LEU A 44 -36.31 14.04 -7.53
CA LEU A 44 -34.92 13.69 -7.25
C LEU A 44 -34.08 13.63 -8.53
N ARG A 45 -34.61 13.05 -9.62
CA ARG A 45 -33.93 13.00 -10.93
C ARG A 45 -33.64 14.39 -11.48
N LYS A 46 -34.62 15.31 -11.42
CA LYS A 46 -34.43 16.69 -11.86
C LYS A 46 -33.33 17.39 -11.07
N LYS A 47 -33.36 17.27 -9.73
CA LYS A 47 -32.36 17.88 -8.86
C LYS A 47 -30.96 17.29 -9.09
N ALA A 48 -30.86 15.96 -9.18
CA ALA A 48 -29.61 15.26 -9.44
C ALA A 48 -28.98 15.62 -10.80
N ALA A 49 -29.80 15.84 -11.83
CA ALA A 49 -29.35 16.31 -13.14
C ALA A 49 -28.82 17.74 -13.07
N ASN A 50 -29.58 18.66 -12.46
CA ASN A 50 -29.21 20.07 -12.34
C ASN A 50 -27.91 20.27 -11.55
N GLU A 51 -27.69 19.47 -10.51
CA GLU A 51 -26.51 19.56 -9.64
C GLU A 51 -25.36 18.62 -10.05
N GLY A 52 -25.52 17.88 -11.15
CA GLY A 52 -24.48 17.02 -11.73
C GLY A 52 -24.05 15.85 -10.84
N TRP A 53 -24.98 15.26 -10.07
CA TRP A 53 -24.64 14.25 -9.05
C TRP A 53 -23.93 13.03 -9.62
N TYR A 54 -24.28 12.59 -10.83
CA TYR A 54 -23.61 11.45 -11.48
C TYR A 54 -22.12 11.72 -11.71
N LYS A 55 -21.76 12.92 -12.18
CA LYS A 55 -20.36 13.32 -12.38
C LYS A 55 -19.61 13.35 -11.05
N LYS A 56 -20.21 13.95 -10.02
CA LYS A 56 -19.64 14.02 -8.65
C LYS A 56 -19.40 12.63 -8.07
N ARG A 57 -20.35 11.70 -8.22
CA ARG A 57 -20.22 10.29 -7.82
C ARG A 57 -19.04 9.61 -8.53
N LYS A 58 -18.92 9.79 -9.85
CA LYS A 58 -17.79 9.20 -10.62
C LYS A 58 -16.44 9.71 -10.11
N THR A 59 -16.32 11.00 -9.84
CA THR A 59 -15.11 11.58 -9.26
C THR A 59 -14.80 11.00 -7.87
N PHE A 60 -15.81 10.88 -7.01
CA PHE A 60 -15.65 10.28 -5.68
C PHE A 60 -15.23 8.80 -5.73
N GLN A 61 -15.83 8.02 -6.65
CA GLN A 61 -15.45 6.62 -6.86
C GLN A 61 -13.97 6.52 -7.25
N HIS A 62 -13.52 7.35 -8.19
CA HIS A 62 -12.14 7.35 -8.65
C HIS A 62 -11.14 7.75 -7.55
N SER A 63 -11.41 8.84 -6.81
CA SER A 63 -10.54 9.27 -5.72
C SER A 63 -10.47 8.25 -4.59
N ARG A 64 -11.56 7.52 -4.33
CA ARG A 64 -11.58 6.44 -3.34
C ARG A 64 -10.80 5.21 -3.82
N GLU A 65 -10.94 4.81 -5.08
CA GLU A 65 -10.12 3.74 -5.67
C GLU A 65 -8.64 4.07 -5.53
N GLU A 66 -8.27 5.31 -5.87
CA GLU A 66 -6.92 5.83 -5.71
C GLU A 66 -6.45 5.78 -4.24
N PHE A 67 -7.29 6.22 -3.30
CA PHE A 67 -6.99 6.15 -1.86
C PHE A 67 -6.78 4.70 -1.38
N VAL A 68 -7.64 3.76 -1.79
CA VAL A 68 -7.53 2.34 -1.41
C VAL A 68 -6.25 1.73 -1.98
N ILE A 69 -5.92 2.04 -3.23
CA ILE A 69 -4.65 1.68 -3.87
C ILE A 69 -3.50 2.26 -3.03
N ARG A 70 -3.46 3.57 -2.78
CA ARG A 70 -2.42 4.24 -1.98
C ARG A 70 -2.24 3.58 -0.61
N LYS A 71 -3.34 3.29 0.11
CA LYS A 71 -3.30 2.65 1.44
C LYS A 71 -2.72 1.23 1.38
N LYS A 72 -3.14 0.43 0.39
CA LYS A 72 -2.63 -0.94 0.17
C LYS A 72 -1.16 -0.93 -0.23
N PHE A 73 -0.75 -0.02 -1.11
CA PHE A 73 0.64 0.16 -1.53
C PHE A 73 1.53 0.58 -0.36
N LYS A 74 1.14 1.58 0.45
CA LYS A 74 1.88 2.01 1.64
C LYS A 74 2.10 0.87 2.64
N GLY A 75 1.09 0.04 2.88
CA GLY A 75 1.20 -1.13 3.76
C GLY A 75 2.18 -2.20 3.23
N LYS A 76 2.17 -2.46 1.92
CA LYS A 76 3.12 -3.38 1.28
C LYS A 76 4.56 -2.86 1.36
N TYR A 77 4.78 -1.57 1.11
CA TYR A 77 6.11 -0.96 1.20
C TYR A 77 6.64 -0.94 2.65
N SER A 78 5.78 -0.73 3.64
CA SER A 78 6.19 -0.82 5.06
C SER A 78 6.69 -2.22 5.43
N LYS A 79 5.98 -3.28 5.01
CA LYS A 79 6.41 -4.66 5.23
C LYS A 79 7.70 -4.99 4.47
N LEU A 80 7.81 -4.52 3.22
CA LEU A 80 8.99 -4.73 2.40
C LEU A 80 10.22 -4.02 2.98
N ALA A 81 10.08 -2.76 3.40
CA ALA A 81 11.15 -2.02 4.07
C ALA A 81 11.60 -2.69 5.37
N GLN A 82 10.65 -3.22 6.15
CA GLN A 82 10.97 -3.99 7.36
C GLN A 82 11.76 -5.27 7.03
N VAL A 83 11.33 -6.04 6.02
CA VAL A 83 12.05 -7.23 5.57
C VAL A 83 13.45 -6.87 5.07
N SER A 84 13.60 -5.82 4.26
CA SER A 84 14.90 -5.34 3.78
C SER A 84 15.83 -4.96 4.93
N ARG A 85 15.34 -4.22 5.93
CA ARG A 85 16.13 -3.86 7.12
C ARG A 85 16.54 -5.08 7.94
N ASN A 86 15.63 -6.04 8.15
CA ASN A 86 15.97 -7.28 8.84
C ASN A 86 17.05 -8.06 8.09
N THR A 87 16.94 -8.16 6.75
CA THR A 87 17.94 -8.79 5.90
C THR A 87 19.30 -8.12 6.06
N LEU A 88 19.37 -6.78 6.04
CA LEU A 88 20.62 -6.04 6.24
C LEU A 88 21.29 -6.38 7.57
N VAL A 89 20.53 -6.42 8.67
CA VAL A 89 21.05 -6.82 10.00
C VAL A 89 21.61 -8.24 9.98
N PHE A 90 20.92 -9.19 9.33
CA PHE A 90 21.44 -10.57 9.19
C PHE A 90 22.73 -10.62 8.37
N VAL A 91 22.80 -9.85 7.29
CA VAL A 91 24.00 -9.76 6.45
C VAL A 91 25.18 -9.20 7.24
N GLU A 92 25.00 -8.10 7.97
CA GLU A 92 26.06 -7.50 8.80
C GLU A 92 26.60 -8.50 9.83
N HIS A 93 25.71 -9.27 10.45
CA HIS A 93 26.09 -10.32 11.40
C HIS A 93 26.93 -11.42 10.72
N PHE A 94 26.45 -12.00 9.62
CA PHE A 94 27.18 -13.06 8.91
C PHE A 94 28.51 -12.57 8.35
N GLN A 95 28.56 -11.34 7.82
CA GLN A 95 29.79 -10.75 7.31
C GLN A 95 30.82 -10.58 8.44
N THR A 96 30.38 -10.18 9.62
CA THR A 96 31.24 -10.05 10.81
C THR A 96 31.79 -11.41 11.25
N GLU A 97 30.95 -12.43 11.34
CA GLU A 97 31.39 -13.77 11.79
C GLU A 97 32.32 -14.45 10.75
N ILE A 98 32.01 -14.35 9.45
CA ILE A 98 32.87 -14.88 8.39
C ILE A 98 34.25 -14.20 8.40
N ASN A 99 34.30 -12.87 8.58
CA ASN A 99 35.55 -12.13 8.64
C ASN A 99 36.39 -12.54 9.87
N LYS A 100 35.77 -12.71 11.04
CA LYS A 100 36.45 -13.22 12.24
C LYS A 100 37.04 -14.61 12.00
N GLU A 101 36.29 -15.51 11.37
CA GLU A 101 36.75 -16.87 11.09
C GLU A 101 37.92 -16.89 10.09
N LEU A 102 37.86 -16.07 9.05
CA LEU A 102 38.97 -15.87 8.10
C LEU A 102 40.22 -15.31 8.78
N GLU A 103 40.09 -14.30 9.64
CA GLU A 103 41.23 -13.76 10.40
C GLU A 103 41.89 -14.81 11.30
N ARG A 104 41.07 -15.61 12.01
CA ARG A 104 41.57 -16.68 12.87
C ARG A 104 42.25 -17.79 12.06
N SER A 105 41.73 -18.10 10.88
CA SER A 105 42.37 -19.02 9.94
C SER A 105 43.71 -18.48 9.43
N GLN A 106 43.80 -17.20 9.07
CA GLN A 106 45.03 -16.57 8.61
C GLN A 106 46.11 -16.53 9.70
N LYS A 107 45.70 -16.34 10.95
CA LYS A 107 46.58 -16.42 12.14
C LYS A 107 47.00 -17.86 12.48
N GLY A 108 46.43 -18.86 11.80
CA GLY A 108 46.70 -20.28 12.06
C GLY A 108 46.03 -20.83 13.31
N GLU A 109 45.11 -20.09 13.93
CA GLU A 109 44.38 -20.49 15.14
C GLU A 109 43.33 -21.57 14.85
N ILE A 110 42.82 -21.59 13.61
CA ILE A 110 41.87 -22.59 13.11
C ILE A 110 42.39 -23.11 11.77
N LYS A 111 42.34 -24.43 11.57
CA LYS A 111 42.59 -25.04 10.26
C LYS A 111 41.26 -25.34 9.60
N HIS A 112 40.91 -24.58 8.57
CA HIS A 112 39.85 -24.95 7.64
C HIS A 112 40.40 -25.77 6.49
N SER A 113 39.60 -26.68 5.95
CA SER A 113 39.90 -27.27 4.66
C SER A 113 39.72 -26.23 3.54
N ILE A 114 40.33 -26.47 2.38
CA ILE A 114 40.14 -25.61 1.20
C ILE A 114 38.66 -25.58 0.78
N ASP A 115 37.93 -26.69 0.96
CA ASP A 115 36.50 -26.79 0.67
C ASP A 115 35.66 -25.92 1.62
N ASP A 116 35.97 -25.93 2.92
CA ASP A 116 35.28 -25.11 3.91
C ASP A 116 35.47 -23.61 3.65
N LEU A 117 36.70 -23.20 3.29
CA LEU A 117 37.00 -21.82 2.90
C LEU A 117 36.22 -21.43 1.63
N ALA A 118 36.15 -22.31 0.63
CA ALA A 118 35.38 -22.07 -0.59
C ALA A 118 33.87 -21.91 -0.30
N ARG A 119 33.32 -22.71 0.63
CA ARG A 119 31.91 -22.60 1.08
C ARG A 119 31.66 -21.28 1.80
N LEU A 120 32.56 -20.86 2.70
CA LEU A 120 32.45 -19.58 3.42
C LEU A 120 32.47 -18.39 2.45
N ILE A 121 33.38 -18.39 1.46
CA ILE A 121 33.47 -17.35 0.42
C ILE A 121 32.18 -17.29 -0.41
N ASN A 122 31.62 -18.43 -0.79
CA ASN A 122 30.38 -18.49 -1.55
C ASN A 122 29.19 -17.94 -0.74
N CYS A 123 29.10 -18.29 0.55
CA CYS A 123 28.10 -17.71 1.46
C CYS A 123 28.23 -16.19 1.55
N ALA A 124 29.43 -15.66 1.72
CA ALA A 124 29.68 -14.21 1.77
C ALA A 124 29.25 -13.51 0.46
N GLN A 125 29.56 -14.09 -0.69
CA GLN A 125 29.15 -13.54 -2.00
C GLN A 125 27.62 -13.55 -2.19
N LYS A 126 26.93 -14.61 -1.77
CA LYS A 126 25.46 -14.67 -1.81
C LYS A 126 24.83 -13.61 -0.93
N VAL A 127 25.37 -13.44 0.28
CA VAL A 127 24.97 -12.43 1.25
C VAL A 127 25.14 -11.01 0.66
N GLN A 128 26.27 -10.71 0.03
CA GLN A 128 26.49 -9.42 -0.66
C GLN A 128 25.48 -9.15 -1.77
N ARG A 129 25.15 -10.16 -2.59
CA ARG A 129 24.14 -10.02 -3.66
C ARG A 129 22.76 -9.70 -3.09
N LEU A 130 22.34 -10.44 -2.06
CA LEU A 130 21.05 -10.22 -1.39
C LEU A 130 20.97 -8.81 -0.78
N THR A 131 22.07 -8.30 -0.22
CA THR A 131 22.17 -6.92 0.27
C THR A 131 21.99 -5.90 -0.84
N GLN A 132 22.67 -6.09 -1.97
CA GLN A 132 22.53 -5.17 -3.11
C GLN A 132 21.10 -5.17 -3.65
N ASP A 133 20.46 -6.34 -3.74
CA ASP A 133 19.07 -6.46 -4.15
C ASP A 133 18.12 -5.77 -3.16
N ALA A 134 18.39 -5.87 -1.85
CA ALA A 134 17.62 -5.18 -0.83
C ALA A 134 17.76 -3.65 -0.93
N TYR A 135 18.97 -3.13 -1.15
CA TYR A 135 19.20 -1.70 -1.39
C TYR A 135 18.52 -1.21 -2.66
N ASN A 136 18.73 -1.89 -3.79
CA ASN A 136 18.07 -1.55 -5.06
C ASN A 136 16.54 -1.55 -4.92
N THR A 137 16.01 -2.51 -4.15
CA THR A 137 14.57 -2.56 -3.87
C THR A 137 14.15 -1.32 -3.10
N LEU A 138 14.82 -0.98 -2.00
CA LEU A 138 14.53 0.21 -1.18
C LEU A 138 14.58 1.50 -1.99
N ASP A 139 15.63 1.72 -2.78
CA ASP A 139 15.78 2.89 -3.65
C ASP A 139 14.62 3.00 -4.65
N ASN A 140 14.20 1.87 -5.22
CA ASN A 140 13.03 1.81 -6.10
C ASN A 140 11.69 2.03 -5.37
N LEU A 141 11.62 1.89 -4.04
CA LEU A 141 10.43 2.29 -3.26
C LEU A 141 10.44 3.79 -2.96
N GLU A 142 11.62 4.39 -2.79
CA GLU A 142 11.78 5.82 -2.51
C GLU A 142 11.58 6.67 -3.77
N ASN A 143 12.02 6.20 -4.95
CA ASN A 143 11.92 6.95 -6.21
C ASN A 143 10.50 7.32 -6.69
N PRO A 144 9.49 6.43 -6.69
CA PRO A 144 8.14 6.81 -7.10
C PRO A 144 7.48 7.80 -6.15
N LEU A 145 7.92 7.91 -4.89
CA LEU A 145 7.35 8.87 -3.93
C LEU A 145 7.73 10.32 -4.27
N LEU A 146 8.89 10.55 -4.92
CA LEU A 146 9.33 11.89 -5.34
C LEU A 146 8.53 12.43 -6.55
N THR A 147 8.03 11.55 -7.42
CA THR A 147 7.28 11.96 -8.63
C THR A 147 5.82 12.34 -8.39
N PHE A 148 5.30 12.20 -7.16
CA PHE A 148 3.92 12.56 -6.81
C PHE A 148 3.81 13.80 -5.91
N GLU A 149 4.91 14.56 -5.74
CA GLU A 149 4.93 15.86 -5.04
C GLU A 149 4.83 17.09 -5.96
N GLU A 150 4.47 16.91 -7.25
CA GLU A 150 4.00 18.00 -8.14
C GLU A 150 2.46 18.04 -8.23
#